data_AF-A0A2R4ZSB7-F1
#
_entry.id   AF-A0A2R4ZSB7-F1
#
_cell.length_a   1.000
_cell.length_b   1.000
_cell.length_c   1.000
_cell.angle_alpha   90.00
_cell.angle_beta   90.00
_cell.angle_gamma   90.00
#
_symmetry.space_group_name_H-M   'P 1'
#
loop_
_entity.id
_entity.type
_entity.pdbx_description
1 polymer ?
#
loop_
_entity_poly.entity_id
_entity_poly.type
_entity_poly.pdbx_seq_one_letter_code
_entity_poly.pdbx_strand_id
1 'polypeptide(L)'
;MGVLEFFEEIFRSRVAFISKNRFALGVIMGLHISRLLRSGYESIRVCDLWGVREESLTAGGYLRAEDLSRIVYGCGEHHIVYAPWTSIIDRKRAVDKALGIYTDGGRTILLSRGFVVVSLKQMDIGVGRYIIETPSGILHAHIDRDGVRDVKIPSKHAMAYERIVEAFKIYGSFKVIDAVNILSRDLGVDRAEARKIINDLIGMGLIEISSGYIQPQEGQE
;
A
#
# COMPACT_ATOMS: atom_id res chain seq x y z
N MET A 1 14.88 1.13 1.37
CA MET A 1 14.06 0.71 2.51
C MET A 1 13.08 -0.34 2.02
N GLY A 2 13.03 -1.50 2.66
CA GLY A 2 12.05 -2.55 2.32
C GLY A 2 10.66 -2.23 2.85
N VAL A 3 9.62 -2.89 2.33
CA VAL A 3 8.23 -2.67 2.74
C VAL A 3 8.02 -2.95 4.24
N LEU A 4 8.64 -4.00 4.78
CA LEU A 4 8.52 -4.33 6.20
C LEU A 4 9.20 -3.31 7.10
N GLU A 5 10.38 -2.81 6.70
CA GLU A 5 11.08 -1.75 7.43
C GLU A 5 10.25 -0.47 7.47
N PHE A 6 9.64 -0.11 6.34
CA PHE A 6 8.72 1.02 6.26
C PHE A 6 7.54 0.85 7.22
N PHE A 7 6.91 -0.32 7.25
CA PHE A 7 5.81 -0.59 8.17
C PHE A 7 6.24 -0.50 9.65
N GLU A 8 7.39 -1.06 10.00
CA GLU A 8 7.97 -0.96 11.35
C GLU A 8 8.26 0.50 11.78
N GLU A 9 8.60 1.36 10.84
CA GLU A 9 8.80 2.78 11.10
C GLU A 9 7.47 3.51 11.33
N ILE A 10 6.50 3.37 10.42
CA ILE A 10 5.25 4.14 10.49
C ILE A 10 4.35 3.71 11.66
N PHE A 11 4.44 2.46 12.12
CA PHE A 11 3.68 1.99 13.30
C PHE A 11 4.09 2.69 14.60
N ARG A 12 5.19 3.45 14.62
CA ARG A 12 5.56 4.31 15.75
C ARG A 12 4.72 5.58 15.83
N SER A 13 4.02 5.90 14.75
CA SER A 13 3.10 7.03 14.64
C SER A 13 1.65 6.57 14.62
N ARG A 14 0.71 7.50 14.76
CA ARG A 14 -0.69 7.21 14.45
C ARG A 14 -0.83 7.05 12.94
N VAL A 15 -1.23 5.87 12.49
CA VAL A 15 -1.25 5.52 11.06
C VAL A 15 -2.65 5.13 10.59
N ALA A 16 -2.97 5.50 9.35
CA ALA A 16 -4.19 5.06 8.69
C ALA A 16 -3.88 4.40 7.36
N PHE A 17 -4.36 3.17 7.16
CA PHE A 17 -4.27 2.44 5.90
C PHE A 17 -5.61 2.48 5.17
N ILE A 18 -5.58 2.90 3.91
CA ILE A 18 -6.76 3.04 3.06
C ILE A 18 -6.71 2.01 1.94
N SER A 19 -7.67 1.09 1.91
CA SER A 19 -7.84 0.16 0.79
C SER A 19 -9.28 -0.35 0.68
N LYS A 20 -9.68 -0.74 -0.53
CA LYS A 20 -10.90 -1.54 -0.74
C LYS A 20 -10.69 -3.01 -0.41
N ASN A 21 -9.44 -3.49 -0.36
CA ASN A 21 -9.14 -4.88 -0.05
C ASN A 21 -9.01 -5.09 1.47
N ARG A 22 -10.11 -5.57 2.06
CA ARG A 22 -10.22 -5.88 3.49
C ARG A 22 -9.21 -6.93 3.95
N PHE A 23 -8.94 -7.94 3.14
CA PHE A 23 -7.96 -8.97 3.50
C PHE A 23 -6.58 -8.35 3.67
N ALA A 24 -6.12 -7.55 2.71
CA ALA A 24 -4.81 -6.89 2.79
C ALA A 24 -4.71 -5.94 4.00
N LEU A 25 -5.78 -5.19 4.30
CA LEU A 25 -5.85 -4.38 5.52
C LEU A 25 -5.74 -5.24 6.79
N GLY A 26 -6.39 -6.41 6.82
CA GLY A 26 -6.29 -7.37 7.91
C GLY A 26 -4.88 -7.91 8.13
N VAL A 27 -4.13 -8.19 7.05
CA VAL A 27 -2.72 -8.62 7.12
C VAL A 27 -1.85 -7.55 7.76
N ILE A 28 -1.96 -6.31 7.29
CA ILE A 28 -1.20 -5.18 7.85
C ILE A 28 -1.61 -4.92 9.30
N MET A 29 -2.90 -5.05 9.60
CA MET A 29 -3.40 -4.94 10.97
C MET A 29 -2.81 -6.02 11.89
N GLY A 30 -2.71 -7.26 11.44
CA GLY A 30 -2.06 -8.34 12.18
C GLY A 30 -0.60 -8.02 12.52
N LEU A 31 0.15 -7.50 11.55
CA LEU A 31 1.52 -7.03 11.76
C LEU A 31 1.58 -5.88 12.80
N HIS A 32 0.72 -4.87 12.69
CA HIS A 32 0.65 -3.76 13.63
C HIS A 32 0.29 -4.24 15.06
N ILE A 33 -0.70 -5.11 15.21
CA ILE A 33 -1.08 -5.71 16.49
C ILE A 33 0.12 -6.44 17.09
N SER A 34 0.81 -7.28 16.32
CA SER A 34 2.02 -7.99 16.78
C SER A 34 3.05 -7.02 17.33
N ARG A 35 3.25 -5.88 16.65
CA ARG A 35 4.19 -4.86 17.10
C ARG A 35 3.77 -4.20 18.39
N LEU A 36 2.49 -3.87 18.55
CA LEU A 36 1.97 -3.31 19.81
C LEU A 36 2.15 -4.29 20.98
N LEU A 37 1.83 -5.57 20.77
CA LEU A 37 2.01 -6.61 21.79
C LEU A 37 3.49 -6.74 22.20
N ARG A 38 4.43 -6.72 21.24
CA ARG A 38 5.88 -6.73 21.50
C ARG A 38 6.37 -5.46 22.21
N SER A 39 5.63 -4.36 22.08
CA SER A 39 5.93 -3.09 22.73
C SER A 39 5.37 -3.00 24.15
N GLY A 40 4.79 -4.08 24.68
CA GLY A 40 4.35 -4.19 26.08
C GLY A 40 2.86 -4.04 26.30
N TYR A 41 2.04 -3.91 25.25
CA TYR A 41 0.59 -3.89 25.42
C TYR A 41 0.08 -5.25 25.86
N GLU A 42 -0.59 -5.33 27.02
CA GLU A 42 -1.18 -6.58 27.51
C GLU A 42 -2.29 -7.11 26.60
N SER A 43 -3.17 -6.21 26.13
CA SER A 43 -4.26 -6.50 25.21
C SER A 43 -4.46 -5.38 24.19
N ILE A 44 -4.99 -5.73 23.01
CA ILE A 44 -5.30 -4.77 21.94
C ILE A 44 -6.80 -4.67 21.74
N ARG A 45 -7.35 -3.47 21.95
CA ARG A 45 -8.78 -3.19 21.73
C ARG A 45 -9.01 -2.79 20.28
N VAL A 46 -9.83 -3.57 19.59
CA VAL A 46 -10.17 -3.38 18.18
C VAL A 46 -11.66 -3.03 18.05
N CYS A 47 -11.96 -1.91 17.39
CA CYS A 47 -13.29 -1.63 16.88
C CYS A 47 -13.41 -2.28 15.51
N ASP A 48 -14.04 -3.45 15.44
CA ASP A 48 -14.28 -4.16 14.19
C ASP A 48 -15.74 -3.97 13.75
N LEU A 49 -15.93 -3.26 12.64
CA LEU A 49 -17.23 -3.07 11.98
C LEU A 49 -17.31 -3.74 10.61
N TRP A 50 -16.28 -4.50 10.23
CA TRP A 50 -16.21 -5.18 8.94
C TRP A 50 -16.17 -6.70 9.05
N GLY A 51 -15.99 -7.25 10.24
CA GLY A 51 -15.79 -8.68 10.48
C GLY A 51 -14.41 -9.10 9.99
N VAL A 52 -13.37 -8.69 10.70
CA VAL A 52 -12.00 -9.15 10.41
C VAL A 52 -11.95 -10.66 10.55
N ARG A 53 -11.27 -11.31 9.60
CA ARG A 53 -11.07 -12.75 9.63
C ARG A 53 -9.72 -13.06 10.26
N GLU A 54 -9.69 -14.03 11.17
CA GLU A 54 -8.46 -14.48 11.83
C GLU A 54 -7.38 -14.93 10.82
N GLU A 55 -7.79 -15.50 9.68
CA GLU A 55 -6.88 -15.88 8.58
C GLU A 55 -6.07 -14.69 8.04
N SER A 56 -6.63 -13.48 8.06
CA SER A 56 -5.92 -12.28 7.63
C SER A 56 -4.98 -11.76 8.72
N LEU A 57 -5.38 -11.83 9.99
CA LEU A 57 -4.57 -11.39 11.13
C LEU A 57 -3.32 -12.26 11.34
N THR A 58 -3.44 -13.56 11.08
CA THR A 58 -2.37 -14.55 11.27
C THR A 58 -1.50 -14.75 10.04
N ALA A 59 -1.84 -14.11 8.91
CA ALA A 59 -1.05 -14.16 7.70
C ALA A 59 0.40 -13.75 7.96
N GLY A 60 1.33 -14.44 7.31
CA GLY A 60 2.78 -14.25 7.51
C GLY A 60 3.31 -14.64 8.88
N GLY A 61 2.48 -15.25 9.75
CA GLY A 61 2.89 -15.70 11.07
C GLY A 61 3.28 -14.57 12.03
N TYR A 62 2.83 -13.33 11.76
CA TYR A 62 3.12 -12.18 12.62
C TYR A 62 2.48 -12.33 14.00
N LEU A 63 1.27 -12.88 14.03
CA LEU A 63 0.54 -13.24 15.23
C LEU A 63 0.48 -14.77 15.35
N ARG A 64 0.69 -15.26 16.57
CA ARG A 64 0.43 -16.65 16.94
C ARG A 64 -1.03 -16.81 17.36
N ALA A 65 -1.53 -18.04 17.39
CA ALA A 65 -2.88 -18.33 17.87
C ALA A 65 -3.13 -17.79 19.29
N GLU A 66 -2.10 -17.86 20.16
CA GLU A 66 -2.14 -17.35 21.53
C GLU A 66 -2.35 -15.83 21.58
N ASP A 67 -1.79 -15.09 20.62
CA ASP A 67 -1.91 -13.63 20.56
C ASP A 67 -3.34 -13.19 20.23
N LEU A 68 -4.13 -14.02 19.53
CA LEU A 68 -5.51 -13.72 19.19
C LEU A 68 -6.39 -13.56 20.44
N SER A 69 -6.10 -14.33 21.51
CA SER A 69 -6.80 -14.22 22.79
C SER A 69 -6.60 -12.86 23.48
N ARG A 70 -5.57 -12.10 23.07
CA ARG A 70 -5.24 -10.77 23.59
C ARG A 70 -5.92 -9.66 22.78
N ILE A 71 -6.66 -10.00 21.72
CA ILE A 71 -7.44 -9.07 20.93
C ILE A 71 -8.85 -8.99 21.53
N VAL A 72 -9.23 -7.80 21.98
CA VAL A 72 -10.54 -7.54 22.58
C VAL A 72 -11.38 -6.73 21.62
N TYR A 73 -12.45 -7.33 21.11
CA TYR A 73 -13.42 -6.67 20.23
C TYR A 73 -14.48 -5.95 21.06
N GLY A 74 -14.81 -4.71 20.70
CA GLY A 74 -15.87 -3.96 21.40
C GLY A 74 -16.06 -2.53 20.91
N CYS A 75 -16.87 -1.75 21.63
CA CYS A 75 -17.14 -0.33 21.41
C CYS A 75 -16.74 0.47 22.66
N GLY A 76 -15.64 1.22 22.62
CA GLY A 76 -14.99 1.88 23.76
C GLY A 76 -13.75 2.69 23.33
N GLU A 77 -12.74 2.85 24.19
CA GLU A 77 -11.44 3.38 23.77
C GLU A 77 -10.67 2.29 23.00
N HIS A 78 -10.32 2.58 21.74
CA HIS A 78 -9.76 1.62 20.80
C HIS A 78 -8.32 1.96 20.46
N HIS A 79 -7.45 0.94 20.43
CA HIS A 79 -6.12 1.07 19.84
C HIS A 79 -6.20 1.04 18.32
N ILE A 80 -7.09 0.18 17.79
CA ILE A 80 -7.26 -0.02 16.35
C ILE A 80 -8.72 0.09 15.95
N VAL A 81 -8.97 0.71 14.81
CA VAL A 81 -10.28 0.79 14.17
C VAL A 81 -10.21 0.13 12.80
N TYR A 82 -11.06 -0.87 12.56
CA TYR A 82 -11.18 -1.62 11.31
C TYR A 82 -12.63 -1.52 10.82
N ALA A 83 -12.88 -0.56 9.93
CA ALA A 83 -14.23 -0.12 9.62
C ALA A 83 -14.35 0.63 8.27
N PRO A 84 -15.53 0.62 7.64
CA PRO A 84 -15.77 1.45 6.48
C PRO A 84 -15.78 2.92 6.88
N TRP A 85 -15.32 3.78 5.97
CA TRP A 85 -15.20 5.22 6.22
C TRP A 85 -16.52 5.84 6.68
N THR A 86 -17.62 5.41 6.06
CA THR A 86 -18.99 5.84 6.38
C THR A 86 -19.40 5.56 7.82
N SER A 87 -18.79 4.58 8.49
CA SER A 87 -19.08 4.24 9.89
C SER A 87 -18.23 5.02 10.89
N ILE A 88 -17.16 5.69 10.45
CA ILE A 88 -16.22 6.37 11.35
C ILE A 88 -16.16 7.89 11.16
N ILE A 89 -16.72 8.42 10.07
CA ILE A 89 -16.73 9.86 9.77
C ILE A 89 -17.24 10.71 10.95
N ASP A 90 -18.34 10.28 11.58
CA ASP A 90 -18.97 10.99 12.69
C ASP A 90 -18.48 10.53 14.08
N ARG A 91 -17.65 9.49 14.15
CA ARG A 91 -17.15 8.91 15.42
C ARG A 91 -15.86 9.58 15.87
N LYS A 92 -15.91 10.89 16.11
CA LYS A 92 -14.74 11.71 16.44
C LYS A 92 -13.90 11.13 17.59
N ARG A 93 -14.54 10.79 18.70
CA ARG A 93 -13.86 10.23 19.88
C ARG A 93 -13.16 8.88 19.64
N ALA A 94 -13.73 8.02 18.79
CA ALA A 94 -13.15 6.70 18.51
C ALA A 94 -11.90 6.82 17.63
N VAL A 95 -11.89 7.78 16.70
CA VAL A 95 -10.78 8.04 15.77
C VAL A 95 -9.63 8.77 16.47
N ASP A 96 -9.93 9.74 17.33
CA ASP A 96 -8.92 10.64 17.90
C ASP A 96 -7.95 9.94 18.88
N LYS A 97 -8.35 8.80 19.46
CA LYS A 97 -7.50 8.00 20.36
C LYS A 97 -6.86 6.78 19.69
N ALA A 98 -7.25 6.45 18.47
CA ALA A 98 -6.73 5.28 17.77
C ALA A 98 -5.27 5.47 17.36
N LEU A 99 -4.49 4.40 17.49
CA LEU A 99 -3.13 4.25 16.99
C LEU A 99 -3.12 3.81 15.52
N GLY A 100 -4.08 2.95 15.14
CA GLY A 100 -4.23 2.43 13.78
C GLY A 100 -5.66 2.56 13.27
N ILE A 101 -5.83 3.05 12.05
CA ILE A 101 -7.11 3.04 11.33
C ILE A 101 -6.96 2.26 10.02
N TYR A 102 -7.88 1.35 9.76
CA TYR A 102 -7.91 0.52 8.57
C TYR A 102 -9.28 0.69 7.94
N THR A 103 -9.32 1.35 6.79
CA THR A 103 -10.57 1.83 6.19
C THR A 103 -10.49 1.89 4.68
N ASP A 104 -11.59 2.27 4.01
CA ASP A 104 -11.71 2.35 2.55
C ASP A 104 -11.73 3.78 2.02
N GLY A 105 -11.63 4.79 2.91
CA GLY A 105 -11.62 6.20 2.52
C GLY A 105 -11.18 7.16 3.62
N GLY A 106 -11.52 8.44 3.45
CA GLY A 106 -11.31 9.46 4.49
C GLY A 106 -9.92 10.12 4.54
N ARG A 107 -9.09 9.96 3.50
CA ARG A 107 -7.71 10.48 3.44
C ARG A 107 -7.56 11.90 4.02
N THR A 108 -8.30 12.87 3.48
CA THR A 108 -8.17 14.29 3.89
C THR A 108 -8.50 14.50 5.36
N ILE A 109 -9.51 13.81 5.88
CA ILE A 109 -9.97 13.98 7.27
C ILE A 109 -9.02 13.24 8.23
N LEU A 110 -8.46 12.12 7.83
CA LEU A 110 -7.49 11.37 8.64
C LEU A 110 -6.16 12.14 8.72
N LEU A 111 -5.70 12.73 7.61
CA LEU A 111 -4.54 13.63 7.61
C LEU A 111 -4.76 14.82 8.56
N SER A 112 -5.92 15.49 8.49
CA SER A 112 -6.20 16.64 9.36
C SER A 112 -6.31 16.28 10.85
N ARG A 113 -6.46 14.98 11.18
CA ARG A 113 -6.46 14.45 12.55
C ARG A 113 -5.10 13.91 13.00
N GLY A 114 -4.05 14.18 12.22
CA GLY A 114 -2.66 13.84 12.57
C GLY A 114 -2.28 12.39 12.31
N PHE A 115 -3.00 11.68 11.44
CA PHE A 115 -2.58 10.35 10.98
C PHE A 115 -1.61 10.45 9.82
N VAL A 116 -0.58 9.60 9.84
CA VAL A 116 0.18 9.23 8.65
C VAL A 116 -0.74 8.37 7.78
N VAL A 117 -1.18 8.90 6.63
CA VAL A 117 -2.10 8.17 5.75
C VAL A 117 -1.32 7.43 4.65
N VAL A 118 -1.53 6.13 4.59
CA VAL A 118 -0.96 5.21 3.61
C VAL A 118 -2.09 4.64 2.76
N SER A 119 -1.98 4.77 1.44
CA SER A 119 -3.00 4.22 0.51
C SER A 119 -2.48 2.96 -0.15
N LEU A 120 -3.27 1.89 -0.12
CA LEU A 120 -2.97 0.64 -0.80
C LEU A 120 -3.87 0.47 -2.02
N LYS A 121 -3.27 0.57 -3.20
CA LYS A 121 -3.92 0.34 -4.48
C LYS A 121 -3.47 -1.01 -5.01
N GLN A 122 -4.41 -1.87 -5.34
CA GLN A 122 -4.07 -3.14 -5.99
C GLN A 122 -3.49 -2.84 -7.37
N MET A 123 -2.39 -3.51 -7.71
CA MET A 123 -1.82 -3.44 -9.05
C MET A 123 -2.71 -4.23 -10.02
N ASP A 124 -2.82 -3.75 -11.27
CA ASP A 124 -3.59 -4.44 -12.32
C ASP A 124 -2.91 -5.74 -12.79
N ILE A 125 -1.73 -6.06 -12.25
CA ILE A 125 -0.92 -7.21 -12.62
C ILE A 125 -0.69 -8.17 -11.45
N GLY A 126 -1.41 -9.29 -11.47
CA GLY A 126 -1.21 -10.38 -10.52
C GLY A 126 -1.92 -10.18 -9.18
N VAL A 127 -2.31 -11.29 -8.57
CA VAL A 127 -3.03 -11.31 -7.30
C VAL A 127 -2.09 -10.90 -6.17
N GLY A 128 -2.61 -10.13 -5.21
CA GLY A 128 -1.89 -9.78 -3.99
C GLY A 128 -0.82 -8.70 -4.16
N ARG A 129 -0.63 -8.12 -5.34
CA ARG A 129 0.36 -7.05 -5.56
C ARG A 129 -0.27 -5.68 -5.37
N TYR A 130 0.41 -4.81 -4.64
CA TYR A 130 -0.06 -3.49 -4.23
C TYR A 130 0.99 -2.42 -4.45
N ILE A 131 0.51 -1.26 -4.87
CA ILE A 131 1.18 0.03 -4.77
C ILE A 131 0.82 0.60 -3.40
N ILE A 132 1.83 0.90 -2.60
CA ILE A 132 1.70 1.57 -1.31
C ILE A 132 2.13 3.01 -1.51
N GLU A 133 1.17 3.92 -1.53
CA GLU A 133 1.41 5.36 -1.57
C GLU A 133 1.60 5.89 -0.15
N THR A 134 2.79 6.43 0.09
CA THR A 134 3.23 6.97 1.38
C THR A 134 3.47 8.47 1.24
N PRO A 135 3.60 9.22 2.36
CA PRO A 135 4.03 10.61 2.28
C PRO A 135 5.42 10.81 1.66
N SER A 136 6.29 9.81 1.74
CA SER A 136 7.69 9.85 1.26
C SER A 136 7.89 9.19 -0.09
N GLY A 137 6.81 8.93 -0.84
CA GLY A 137 6.87 8.25 -2.14
C GLY A 137 6.15 6.90 -2.15
N ILE A 138 6.58 6.00 -3.02
CA ILE A 138 5.82 4.81 -3.39
C ILE A 138 6.65 3.55 -3.17
N LEU A 139 6.00 2.52 -2.63
CA LEU A 139 6.57 1.18 -2.43
C LEU A 139 5.69 0.13 -3.11
N HIS A 140 6.29 -1.00 -3.49
CA HIS A 140 5.57 -2.12 -4.09
C HIS A 140 5.61 -3.34 -3.17
N ALA A 141 4.43 -3.85 -2.82
CA ALA A 141 4.29 -4.94 -1.86
C ALA A 141 3.44 -6.09 -2.41
N HIS A 142 3.82 -7.30 -2.04
CA HIS A 142 3.01 -8.49 -2.20
C HIS A 142 2.40 -8.80 -0.82
N ILE A 143 1.07 -8.80 -0.75
CA ILE A 143 0.30 -9.01 0.47
C ILE A 143 -0.67 -10.17 0.23
N ASP A 144 -0.39 -11.29 0.88
CA ASP A 144 -1.17 -12.51 0.80
C ASP A 144 -1.14 -13.28 2.14
N ARG A 145 -1.46 -14.58 2.12
CA ARG A 145 -1.47 -15.45 3.31
C ARG A 145 -0.08 -15.65 3.93
N ASP A 146 0.98 -15.49 3.16
CA ASP A 146 2.35 -15.56 3.67
C ASP A 146 2.82 -14.22 4.23
N GLY A 147 1.94 -13.21 4.26
CA GLY A 147 2.21 -11.89 4.84
C GLY A 147 2.58 -10.85 3.79
N VAL A 148 3.41 -9.90 4.22
CA VAL A 148 3.89 -8.75 3.44
C VAL A 148 5.33 -8.99 2.99
N ARG A 149 5.58 -8.87 1.69
CA ARG A 149 6.89 -9.04 1.04
C ARG A 149 7.13 -7.96 -0.01
N ASP A 150 8.38 -7.63 -0.30
CA ASP A 150 8.70 -6.72 -1.41
C ASP A 150 8.33 -7.35 -2.76
N VAL A 151 7.79 -6.53 -3.68
CA VAL A 151 7.63 -6.93 -5.08
C VAL A 151 8.92 -6.64 -5.81
N LYS A 152 9.53 -7.68 -6.38
CA LYS A 152 10.61 -7.51 -7.35
C LYS A 152 10.03 -7.13 -8.71
N ILE A 153 10.40 -5.97 -9.21
CA ILE A 153 10.11 -5.57 -10.59
C ILE A 153 10.94 -6.49 -11.51
N PRO A 154 10.32 -7.16 -12.50
CA PRO A 154 11.08 -7.98 -13.44
C PRO A 154 12.15 -7.15 -14.16
N SER A 155 13.34 -7.72 -14.37
CA SER A 155 14.49 -7.02 -14.96
C SER A 155 14.15 -6.29 -16.27
N LYS A 156 13.33 -6.90 -17.14
CA LYS A 156 12.88 -6.28 -18.39
C LYS A 156 12.05 -5.00 -18.17
N HIS A 157 11.16 -5.02 -17.17
CA HIS A 157 10.35 -3.85 -16.80
C HIS A 157 11.19 -2.79 -16.09
N ALA A 158 12.15 -3.18 -15.25
CA ALA A 158 13.08 -2.25 -14.62
C ALA A 158 13.92 -1.51 -15.67
N MET A 159 14.50 -2.23 -16.64
CA MET A 159 15.22 -1.63 -17.76
C MET A 159 14.33 -0.72 -18.60
N ALA A 160 13.09 -1.13 -18.88
CA ALA A 160 12.15 -0.30 -19.61
C ALA A 160 11.82 1.01 -18.87
N TYR A 161 11.63 0.92 -17.55
CA TYR A 161 11.42 2.07 -16.70
C TYR A 161 12.62 3.02 -16.71
N GLU A 162 13.84 2.50 -16.57
CA GLU A 162 15.08 3.28 -16.67
C GLU A 162 15.17 4.04 -18.00
N ARG A 163 14.87 3.39 -19.13
CA ARG A 163 14.85 4.06 -20.44
C ARG A 163 13.80 5.15 -20.54
N ILE A 164 12.62 4.95 -19.95
CA ILE A 164 11.58 5.97 -19.90
C ILE A 164 12.02 7.17 -19.06
N VAL A 165 12.67 6.94 -17.91
CA VAL A 165 13.21 8.00 -17.05
C VAL A 165 14.33 8.76 -17.75
N GLU A 166 15.27 8.07 -18.41
CA GLU A 166 16.32 8.71 -19.21
C GLU A 166 15.74 9.58 -20.32
N ALA A 167 14.76 9.06 -21.07
CA ALA A 167 14.08 9.82 -22.11
C ALA A 167 13.35 11.04 -21.53
N PHE A 168 12.68 10.89 -20.38
CA PHE A 168 12.01 12.00 -19.70
C PHE A 168 12.99 13.10 -19.28
N LYS A 169 14.17 12.74 -18.77
CA LYS A 169 15.21 13.71 -18.39
C LYS A 169 15.76 14.52 -19.57
N ILE A 170 15.78 13.93 -20.77
CA ILE A 170 16.30 14.58 -21.98
C ILE A 170 15.21 15.41 -22.67
N TYR A 171 13.99 14.87 -22.79
CA TYR A 171 12.95 15.41 -23.65
C TYR A 171 11.75 16.01 -22.89
N GLY A 172 11.68 15.87 -21.57
CA GLY A 172 10.48 16.16 -20.77
C GLY A 172 9.36 15.14 -21.03
N SER A 173 8.11 15.50 -20.74
CA SER A 173 6.94 14.66 -21.02
C SER A 173 6.84 14.31 -22.52
N PHE A 174 6.67 13.04 -22.86
CA PHE A 174 6.61 12.56 -24.25
C PHE A 174 5.42 11.61 -24.48
N LYS A 175 5.01 11.44 -25.74
CA LYS A 175 3.81 10.65 -26.06
C LYS A 175 4.07 9.16 -25.89
N VAL A 176 3.00 8.41 -25.62
CA VAL A 176 3.04 6.94 -25.53
C VAL A 176 3.66 6.29 -26.78
N ILE A 177 3.40 6.84 -27.97
CA ILE A 177 3.96 6.31 -29.22
C ILE A 177 5.48 6.42 -29.29
N ASP A 178 6.05 7.48 -28.69
CA ASP A 178 7.49 7.70 -28.64
C ASP A 178 8.12 6.73 -27.65
N ALA A 179 7.48 6.47 -26.50
CA ALA A 179 7.88 5.42 -25.58
C ALA A 179 7.93 4.04 -26.23
N VAL A 180 6.91 3.69 -27.03
CA VAL A 180 6.88 2.43 -27.78
C VAL A 180 8.10 2.33 -28.70
N ASN A 181 8.42 3.40 -29.44
CA ASN A 181 9.56 3.41 -30.35
C ASN A 181 10.90 3.31 -29.60
N ILE A 182 11.05 4.02 -28.47
CA ILE A 182 12.23 3.97 -27.60
C ILE A 182 12.45 2.54 -27.10
N LEU A 183 11.42 1.93 -26.47
CA LEU A 183 11.54 0.59 -25.92
C LEU A 183 11.77 -0.47 -27.00
N SER A 184 11.11 -0.38 -28.15
CA SER A 184 11.33 -1.32 -29.24
C SER A 184 12.77 -1.28 -29.77
N ARG A 185 13.35 -0.09 -29.88
CA ARG A 185 14.74 0.09 -30.33
C ARG A 185 15.74 -0.37 -29.26
N ASP A 186 15.55 0.08 -28.02
CA ASP A 186 16.58 -0.05 -26.99
C ASP A 186 16.55 -1.42 -26.29
N LEU A 187 15.40 -2.09 -26.26
CA LEU A 187 15.23 -3.44 -25.69
C LEU A 187 15.13 -4.54 -26.76
N GLY A 188 15.15 -4.19 -28.05
CA GLY A 188 15.05 -5.16 -29.15
C GLY A 188 13.72 -5.92 -29.18
N VAL A 189 12.63 -5.31 -28.72
CA VAL A 189 11.29 -5.92 -28.67
C VAL A 189 10.39 -5.37 -29.77
N ASP A 190 9.41 -6.15 -30.21
CA ASP A 190 8.41 -5.65 -31.15
C ASP A 190 7.48 -4.59 -30.48
N ARG A 191 6.68 -3.92 -31.32
CA ARG A 191 5.78 -2.86 -30.85
C ARG A 191 4.65 -3.37 -29.95
N ALA A 192 4.21 -4.62 -30.11
CA ALA A 192 3.14 -5.18 -29.29
C ALA A 192 3.65 -5.45 -27.87
N GLU A 193 4.84 -6.04 -27.77
CA GLU A 193 5.51 -6.28 -26.51
C GLU A 193 5.93 -4.96 -25.81
N ALA A 194 6.41 -3.96 -26.55
CA ALA A 194 6.68 -2.63 -25.98
C ALA A 194 5.43 -1.99 -25.37
N ARG A 195 4.28 -2.08 -26.05
CA ARG A 195 2.99 -1.60 -25.50
C ARG A 195 2.58 -2.37 -24.25
N LYS A 196 2.77 -3.68 -24.24
CA LYS A 196 2.51 -4.52 -23.07
C LYS A 196 3.36 -4.09 -21.88
N ILE A 197 4.66 -3.87 -22.09
CA ILE A 197 5.58 -3.40 -21.03
C ILE A 197 5.14 -2.02 -20.50
N ILE A 198 4.76 -1.09 -21.37
CA ILE A 198 4.24 0.22 -20.95
C ILE A 198 2.97 0.06 -20.08
N ASN A 199 2.02 -0.76 -20.52
CA ASN A 199 0.80 -1.03 -19.75
C ASN A 199 1.11 -1.67 -18.39
N ASP A 200 2.07 -2.60 -18.36
CA ASP A 200 2.51 -3.23 -17.12
C ASP A 200 3.15 -2.19 -16.18
N LEU A 201 3.99 -1.28 -16.70
CA LEU A 201 4.60 -0.18 -15.91
C LEU A 201 3.54 0.78 -15.36
N ILE A 202 2.47 1.04 -16.10
CA ILE A 202 1.30 1.82 -15.62
C ILE A 202 0.58 1.05 -14.52
N GLY A 203 0.30 -0.24 -14.73
CA GLY A 203 -0.33 -1.10 -13.73
C GLY A 203 0.52 -1.31 -12.47
N MET A 204 1.84 -1.14 -12.58
CA MET A 204 2.78 -1.07 -11.46
C MET A 204 2.82 0.29 -10.78
N GLY A 205 2.20 1.33 -11.36
CA GLY A 205 2.32 2.70 -10.88
C GLY A 205 3.78 3.18 -10.92
N LEU A 206 4.56 2.78 -11.93
CA LEU A 206 5.89 3.33 -12.14
C LEU A 206 5.85 4.54 -13.09
N ILE A 207 4.85 4.55 -13.97
CA ILE A 207 4.61 5.64 -14.91
C ILE A 207 3.11 5.97 -14.92
N GLU A 208 2.79 7.23 -15.15
CA GLU A 208 1.43 7.71 -15.35
C GLU A 208 1.25 8.24 -16.78
N ILE A 209 0.01 8.18 -17.26
CA ILE A 209 -0.38 8.87 -18.50
C ILE A 209 -1.28 10.04 -18.14
N SER A 210 -0.80 11.25 -18.45
CA SER A 210 -1.60 12.49 -18.36
C SER A 210 -1.81 13.05 -19.77
N SER A 211 -3.07 13.17 -20.20
CA SER A 211 -3.46 13.68 -21.53
C SER A 211 -2.70 13.05 -22.71
N GLY A 212 -2.36 11.75 -22.61
CA GLY A 212 -1.63 11.01 -23.66
C GLY A 212 -0.10 11.10 -23.59
N TYR A 213 0.44 11.76 -22.57
CA TYR A 213 1.87 11.88 -22.30
C TYR A 213 2.28 11.01 -21.10
N ILE A 214 3.45 10.39 -21.20
CA ILE A 214 4.04 9.61 -20.12
C ILE A 214 4.81 10.52 -19.17
N GLN A 215 4.59 10.31 -17.88
CA GLN A 215 5.33 10.93 -16.80
C GLN A 215 5.77 9.83 -15.82
N PRO A 216 7.08 9.66 -15.55
CA PRO A 216 7.52 8.77 -14.48
C PRO A 216 7.03 9.28 -13.13
N GLN A 217 6.67 8.38 -12.23
CA GLN A 217 6.40 8.78 -10.85
C GLN A 217 7.73 9.01 -10.13
N GLU A 218 8.13 10.27 -10.01
CA GLU A 218 9.22 10.64 -9.13
C GLU A 218 8.75 10.46 -7.68
N GLY A 219 9.46 9.62 -6.91
CA GLY A 219 9.44 9.76 -5.46
C GLY A 219 9.90 11.18 -5.17
N GLN A 220 9.00 12.01 -4.65
CA GLN A 220 9.34 13.38 -4.29
C GLN A 220 10.47 13.33 -3.26
N GLU A 221 11.69 13.67 -3.70
CA GLU A 221 12.83 13.96 -2.82
C GLU A 221 12.56 15.23 -2.00
#